data_AF-A0A343TGH8-F1
#
_entry.id   AF-A0A343TGH8-F1
#
_cell.length_a   1.000
_cell.length_b   1.000
_cell.length_c   1.000
_cell.angle_alpha   90.00
_cell.angle_beta   90.00
_cell.angle_gamma   90.00
#
_symmetry.space_group_name_H-M   'P 1'
#
loop_
_entity.id
_entity.type
_entity.pdbx_description
1 polymer ?
#
loop_
_entity_poly.entity_id
_entity_poly.type
_entity_poly.pdbx_seq_one_letter_code
_entity_poly.pdbx_strand_id
1 'polypeptide(L)'
;MKETSDTISELAARAFDVIRPAPGNDKPYAIERVFRESVKAVKEFGPLNISRQDAIDAVAGRVGKVPERSEQVYRVPHEDSTVGGTYDERVERYAEFFVDEVLIGMFDGKPSQLKRRSNNLADGFYAATLRLQREQFENDAEDNDDQ
;
A
#
# COMPACT_ATOMS: atom_id res chain seq x y z
N MET A 1 -20.92 2.61 0.64
CA MET A 1 -19.70 2.16 1.34
C MET A 1 -19.18 0.97 0.55
N LYS A 2 -17.95 1.00 0.05
CA LYS A 2 -17.33 -0.17 -0.60
C LYS A 2 -17.21 -1.30 0.41
N GLU A 3 -17.21 -2.55 -0.03
CA GLU A 3 -16.89 -3.67 0.87
C GLU A 3 -15.45 -3.56 1.37
N THR A 4 -15.18 -4.04 2.59
CA THR A 4 -13.82 -4.01 3.15
C THR A 4 -12.81 -4.72 2.25
N SER A 5 -13.20 -5.82 1.60
CA SER A 5 -12.39 -6.54 0.61
C SER A 5 -12.02 -5.67 -0.57
N ASP A 6 -12.98 -4.91 -1.13
CA ASP A 6 -12.76 -4.05 -2.30
C ASP A 6 -11.81 -2.92 -1.95
N THR A 7 -12.04 -2.25 -0.82
CA THR A 7 -11.17 -1.14 -0.40
C THR A 7 -9.75 -1.62 -0.10
N ILE A 8 -9.59 -2.77 0.56
CA ILE A 8 -8.25 -3.30 0.84
C ILE A 8 -7.55 -3.80 -0.44
N SER A 9 -8.30 -4.34 -1.40
CA SER A 9 -7.75 -4.76 -2.70
C SER A 9 -7.30 -3.55 -3.53
N GLU A 10 -8.09 -2.48 -3.56
CA GLU A 10 -7.73 -1.21 -4.22
C GLU A 10 -6.52 -0.55 -3.54
N LEU A 11 -6.46 -0.56 -2.20
CA LEU A 11 -5.29 -0.08 -1.47
C LEU A 11 -4.04 -0.89 -1.83
N ALA A 12 -4.17 -2.22 -1.95
CA ALA A 12 -3.08 -3.10 -2.35
C ALA A 12 -2.62 -2.83 -3.79
N ALA A 13 -3.54 -2.61 -4.72
CA ALA A 13 -3.20 -2.22 -6.09
C ALA A 13 -2.40 -0.92 -6.14
N ARG A 14 -2.83 0.10 -5.39
CA ARG A 14 -2.09 1.37 -5.26
C ARG A 14 -0.70 1.17 -4.67
N ALA A 15 -0.58 0.34 -3.63
CA ALA A 15 0.73 0.04 -3.05
C ALA A 15 1.64 -0.69 -4.05
N PHE A 16 1.09 -1.66 -4.79
CA PHE A 16 1.79 -2.44 -5.80
C PHE A 16 2.21 -1.60 -7.00
N ASP A 17 1.50 -0.49 -7.25
CA ASP A 17 1.89 0.50 -8.23
C ASP A 17 3.03 1.41 -7.76
N VAL A 18 3.27 1.53 -6.45
CA VAL A 18 4.38 2.33 -5.89
C VAL A 18 5.62 1.46 -5.65
N ILE A 19 5.42 0.27 -5.09
CA ILE A 19 6.47 -0.61 -4.55
C ILE A 19 6.12 -2.07 -4.86
N ARG A 20 7.06 -2.80 -5.47
CA ARG A 20 6.93 -4.25 -5.76
C ARG A 20 8.02 -5.07 -5.05
N PRO A 21 7.82 -6.37 -4.80
CA PRO A 21 8.86 -7.23 -4.24
C PRO A 21 10.02 -7.34 -5.22
N ALA A 22 11.25 -7.30 -4.71
CA ALA A 22 12.43 -7.53 -5.53
C ALA A 22 12.36 -8.93 -6.22
N PRO A 23 12.87 -9.07 -7.46
CA PRO A 23 12.96 -10.37 -8.12
C PRO A 23 13.68 -11.41 -7.26
N GLY A 24 13.13 -12.62 -7.19
CA GLY A 24 13.68 -13.69 -6.35
C GLY A 24 13.40 -13.56 -4.85
N ASN A 25 12.71 -12.50 -4.41
CA ASN A 25 12.17 -12.42 -3.05
C ASN A 25 10.81 -13.13 -2.97
N ASP A 26 10.84 -14.34 -2.44
CA ASP A 26 9.67 -15.17 -2.14
C ASP A 26 8.95 -14.77 -0.84
N LYS A 27 9.34 -13.64 -0.22
CA LYS A 27 8.76 -13.11 1.03
C LYS A 27 7.99 -11.81 0.75
N PRO A 28 6.69 -11.88 0.46
CA PRO A 28 5.85 -10.71 0.18
C PRO A 28 5.51 -9.89 1.44
N TYR A 29 6.01 -10.30 2.62
CA TYR A 29 6.02 -9.49 3.85
C TYR A 29 6.58 -8.07 3.61
N ALA A 30 7.43 -7.93 2.60
CA ALA A 30 8.01 -6.66 2.21
C ALA A 30 6.99 -5.64 1.69
N ILE A 31 5.95 -6.05 0.94
CA ILE A 31 4.86 -5.15 0.55
C ILE A 31 3.87 -4.94 1.70
N GLU A 32 3.58 -5.99 2.48
CA GLU A 32 2.75 -5.88 3.69
C GLU A 32 3.28 -4.80 4.65
N ARG A 33 4.60 -4.57 4.65
CA ARG A 33 5.27 -3.48 5.37
C ARG A 33 4.71 -2.10 5.01
N VAL A 34 4.28 -1.86 3.77
CA VAL A 34 3.65 -0.60 3.33
C VAL A 34 2.39 -0.31 4.15
N PHE A 35 1.49 -1.29 4.24
CA PHE A 35 0.29 -1.19 5.07
C PHE A 35 0.63 -1.00 6.55
N ARG A 36 1.58 -1.80 7.06
CA ARG A 36 1.98 -1.73 8.48
C ARG A 36 2.61 -0.37 8.84
N GLU A 37 3.42 0.21 7.97
CA GLU A 37 4.00 1.54 8.17
C GLU A 37 2.93 2.64 8.07
N SER A 38 1.91 2.46 7.23
CA SER A 38 0.76 3.38 7.17
C SER A 38 -0.03 3.39 8.50
N VAL A 39 -0.31 2.21 9.07
CA VAL A 39 -0.96 2.09 10.39
C VAL A 39 -0.08 2.68 11.51
N LYS A 40 1.24 2.50 11.45
CA LYS A 40 2.16 3.11 12.41
C LYS A 40 2.14 4.63 12.31
N ALA A 41 2.13 5.19 11.09
CA ALA A 41 2.08 6.62 10.83
C ALA A 41 0.98 7.28 11.65
N VAL A 42 -0.26 6.81 11.47
CA VAL A 42 -1.45 7.41 12.07
C VAL A 42 -1.60 7.09 13.56
N LYS A 43 -0.97 6.01 14.04
CA LYS A 43 -0.98 5.65 15.47
C LYS A 43 -0.07 6.56 16.30
N GLU A 44 1.06 7.00 15.75
CA GLU A 44 2.04 7.79 16.50
C GLU A 44 1.53 9.17 16.96
N PHE A 45 0.45 9.65 16.35
CA PHE A 45 -0.23 10.89 16.75
C PHE A 45 -1.03 10.77 18.07
N GLY A 46 -1.18 9.55 18.61
CA GLY A 46 -1.80 9.34 19.92
C GLY A 46 -3.29 9.71 19.96
N PRO A 47 -3.81 10.28 21.07
CA PRO A 47 -5.23 10.62 21.22
C PRO A 47 -5.61 11.95 20.53
N LEU A 48 -4.67 12.63 19.87
CA LEU A 48 -4.94 13.89 19.19
C LEU A 48 -5.80 13.64 17.95
N ASN A 49 -6.76 14.54 17.71
CA ASN A 49 -7.47 14.58 16.44
C ASN A 49 -6.49 15.09 15.38
N ILE A 50 -5.95 14.16 14.59
CA ILE A 50 -5.10 14.46 13.46
C ILE A 50 -5.95 15.08 12.34
N SER A 51 -5.44 16.14 11.68
CA SER A 51 -6.09 16.63 10.48
C SER A 51 -5.95 15.61 9.36
N ARG A 52 -6.87 15.63 8.38
CA ARG A 52 -6.78 14.76 7.20
C ARG A 52 -5.41 14.92 6.51
N GLN A 53 -4.95 16.15 6.34
CA GLN A 53 -3.69 16.41 5.63
C GLN A 53 -2.47 15.90 6.43
N ASP A 54 -2.42 16.13 7.74
CA ASP A 54 -1.31 15.62 8.57
C ASP A 54 -1.24 14.08 8.52
N ALA A 55 -2.40 13.41 8.45
CA ALA A 55 -2.45 11.96 8.29
C ALA A 55 -1.89 11.51 6.94
N ILE A 56 -2.23 12.21 5.86
CA ILE A 56 -1.74 11.92 4.51
C ILE A 56 -0.23 12.10 4.47
N ASP A 57 0.28 13.25 4.92
CA ASP A 57 1.70 13.58 4.90
C ASP A 57 2.53 12.57 5.70
N ALA A 58 2.01 12.13 6.85
CA ALA A 58 2.66 11.12 7.69
C ALA A 58 2.73 9.75 7.01
N VAL A 59 1.65 9.33 6.35
CA VAL A 59 1.60 8.05 5.63
C VAL A 59 2.53 8.13 4.41
N ALA A 60 2.42 9.18 3.60
CA ALA A 60 3.26 9.41 2.42
C ALA A 60 4.75 9.39 2.79
N GLY A 61 5.15 10.15 3.81
CA GLY A 61 6.53 10.22 4.26
C GLY A 61 7.09 8.88 4.78
N ARG A 62 6.26 8.01 5.35
CA ARG A 62 6.70 6.66 5.77
C ARG A 62 6.77 5.69 4.61
N VAL A 63 5.76 5.68 3.74
CA VAL A 63 5.68 4.79 2.57
C VAL A 63 6.79 5.11 1.58
N GLY A 64 7.03 6.39 1.28
CA GLY A 64 8.10 6.82 0.38
C GLY A 64 9.49 6.32 0.76
N LYS A 65 9.73 6.10 2.06
CA LYS A 65 11.00 5.62 2.64
C LYS A 65 11.11 4.09 2.73
N VAL A 66 10.05 3.33 2.42
CA VAL A 66 10.08 1.87 2.54
C VAL A 66 11.17 1.23 1.66
N PRO A 67 11.36 1.61 0.38
CA PRO A 67 12.39 1.02 -0.47
C PRO A 67 13.82 1.30 0.01
N GLU A 68 14.05 2.44 0.67
CA GLU A 68 15.36 2.78 1.25
C GLU A 68 15.68 1.97 2.52
N ARG A 69 14.66 1.38 3.14
CA ARG A 69 14.76 0.65 4.43
C ARG A 69 14.69 -0.86 4.27
N SER A 70 14.62 -1.35 3.04
CA SER A 70 14.33 -2.74 2.74
C SER A 70 14.78 -3.12 1.33
N GLU A 71 15.83 -3.92 1.21
CA GLU A 71 16.29 -4.48 -0.07
C GLU A 71 15.29 -5.47 -0.70
N GLN A 72 14.27 -5.87 0.06
CA GLN A 72 13.23 -6.80 -0.35
C GLN A 72 12.20 -6.21 -1.31
N VAL A 73 12.23 -4.91 -1.55
CA VAL A 73 11.33 -4.21 -2.48
C VAL A 73 12.09 -3.21 -3.33
N TYR A 74 11.52 -2.83 -4.46
CA TYR A 74 12.01 -1.75 -5.31
C TYR A 74 10.91 -0.73 -5.61
N ARG A 75 11.31 0.48 -5.97
CA ARG A 75 10.41 1.53 -6.48
C ARG A 75 9.97 1.14 -7.89
N VAL A 76 8.68 1.06 -8.13
CA VAL A 76 8.16 0.78 -9.48
C VAL A 76 8.52 1.96 -10.38
N PRO A 77 9.20 1.75 -11.51
CA PRO A 77 9.53 2.83 -12.43
C PRO A 77 8.26 3.37 -13.12
N HIS A 78 8.39 4.46 -13.88
CA HIS A 78 7.22 5.14 -14.44
C HIS A 78 6.54 4.30 -15.54
N GLU A 79 7.33 3.67 -16.38
CA GLU A 79 6.89 2.80 -17.47
C GLU A 79 6.05 1.60 -17.00
N ASP A 80 6.30 1.12 -15.79
CA ASP A 80 5.60 -0.03 -15.21
C ASP A 80 4.38 0.36 -14.37
N SER A 81 4.10 1.67 -14.24
CA SER A 81 2.96 2.19 -13.49
C SER A 81 1.67 2.12 -14.30
N THR A 82 0.64 1.55 -13.70
CA THR A 82 -0.72 1.48 -14.23
C THR A 82 -1.45 2.82 -14.22
N VAL A 83 -1.05 3.76 -13.36
CA VAL A 83 -1.69 5.10 -13.23
C VAL A 83 -0.79 6.25 -13.67
N GLY A 84 0.46 5.95 -14.05
CA GLY A 84 1.49 6.93 -14.40
C GLY A 84 1.83 7.90 -13.25
N GLY A 85 2.45 9.02 -13.63
CA GLY A 85 2.96 10.02 -12.70
C GLY A 85 4.32 9.67 -12.10
N THR A 86 4.84 10.56 -11.28
CA THR A 86 6.08 10.40 -10.52
C THR A 86 5.91 9.40 -9.39
N TYR A 87 7.01 8.93 -8.81
CA TYR A 87 6.97 8.08 -7.62
C TYR A 87 6.26 8.78 -6.46
N ASP A 88 6.57 10.05 -6.21
CA ASP A 88 6.02 10.81 -5.09
C ASP A 88 4.51 11.05 -5.25
N GLU A 89 4.02 11.38 -6.45
CA GLU A 89 2.58 11.50 -6.71
C GLU A 89 1.83 10.18 -6.47
N ARG A 90 2.44 9.04 -6.80
CA ARG A 90 1.82 7.73 -6.52
C ARG A 90 1.82 7.40 -5.03
N VAL A 91 2.90 7.75 -4.31
CA VAL A 91 2.95 7.66 -2.84
C VAL A 91 1.84 8.49 -2.20
N GLU A 92 1.64 9.73 -2.67
CA GLU A 92 0.58 10.62 -2.20
C GLU A 92 -0.82 10.03 -2.50
N ARG A 93 -1.08 9.56 -3.72
CA ARG A 93 -2.35 8.90 -4.08
C ARG A 93 -2.64 7.65 -3.24
N TYR A 94 -1.61 6.88 -2.88
CA TYR A 94 -1.75 5.77 -1.94
C TYR A 94 -2.12 6.29 -0.54
N ALA A 95 -1.42 7.31 -0.05
CA ALA A 95 -1.62 7.86 1.28
C ALA A 95 -3.01 8.49 1.45
N GLU A 96 -3.46 9.26 0.45
CA GLU A 96 -4.81 9.81 0.38
C GLU A 96 -5.87 8.71 0.48
N PHE A 97 -5.73 7.67 -0.34
CA PHE A 97 -6.67 6.55 -0.33
C PHE A 97 -6.70 5.81 1.01
N PHE A 98 -5.53 5.57 1.62
CA PHE A 98 -5.45 4.97 2.95
C PHE A 98 -6.17 5.84 3.99
N VAL A 99 -5.97 7.15 3.97
CA VAL A 99 -6.57 8.05 4.96
C VAL A 99 -8.08 8.14 4.76
N ASP A 100 -8.54 8.35 3.53
CA ASP A 100 -9.96 8.58 3.24
C ASP A 100 -10.79 7.31 3.37
N GLU A 101 -10.35 6.23 2.73
CA GLU A 101 -11.19 5.04 2.59
C GLU A 101 -10.97 4.05 3.73
N VAL A 102 -9.76 3.99 4.30
CA VAL A 102 -9.46 3.08 5.41
C VAL A 102 -9.60 3.79 6.75
N LEU A 103 -8.76 4.80 7.05
CA LEU A 103 -8.77 5.42 8.37
C LEU A 103 -10.10 6.14 8.64
N ILE A 104 -10.55 7.01 7.75
CA ILE A 104 -11.79 7.77 7.90
C ILE A 104 -12.99 6.88 7.55
N GLY A 105 -12.99 6.25 6.38
CA GLY A 105 -14.13 5.49 5.86
C GLY A 105 -14.52 4.27 6.68
N MET A 106 -13.54 3.47 7.15
CA MET A 106 -13.84 2.25 7.93
C MET A 106 -13.80 2.45 9.45
N PHE A 107 -13.10 3.48 9.93
CA PHE A 107 -12.78 3.63 11.36
C PHE A 107 -13.08 5.01 11.93
N ASP A 108 -13.85 5.86 11.23
CA ASP A 108 -14.23 7.22 11.64
C ASP A 108 -13.03 8.11 12.03
N GLY A 109 -11.87 7.89 11.42
CA GLY A 109 -10.66 8.63 11.74
C GLY A 109 -9.96 8.16 13.03
N LYS A 110 -10.39 7.06 13.66
CA LYS A 110 -9.89 6.58 14.96
C LYS A 110 -8.75 5.57 14.80
N PRO A 111 -7.46 5.96 15.03
CA PRO A 111 -6.33 5.06 14.82
C PRO A 111 -6.36 3.83 15.74
N SER A 112 -6.95 3.97 16.93
CA SER A 112 -7.08 2.87 17.90
C SER A 112 -7.98 1.73 17.39
N GLN A 113 -9.04 2.05 16.65
CA GLN A 113 -9.95 1.05 16.08
C GLN A 113 -9.29 0.35 14.88
N LEU A 114 -8.67 1.13 13.98
CA LEU A 114 -7.86 0.61 12.88
C LEU A 114 -6.78 -0.35 13.42
N LYS A 115 -6.07 0.03 14.49
CA LYS A 115 -5.02 -0.81 15.06
C LYS A 115 -5.54 -2.17 15.54
N ARG A 116 -6.75 -2.23 16.12
CA ARG A 116 -7.37 -3.51 16.56
C ARG A 116 -7.68 -4.45 15.40
N ARG A 117 -7.97 -3.91 14.20
CA ARG A 117 -8.23 -4.69 12.99
C ARG A 117 -7.00 -4.88 12.09
N SER A 118 -5.91 -4.18 12.37
CA SER A 118 -4.76 -4.08 11.47
C SER A 118 -4.11 -5.41 11.07
N ASN A 119 -4.16 -6.44 11.91
CA ASN A 119 -3.63 -7.76 11.53
C ASN A 119 -4.48 -8.39 10.43
N ASN A 120 -5.79 -8.49 10.63
CA ASN A 120 -6.70 -9.06 9.63
C ASN A 120 -6.69 -8.27 8.31
N LEU A 121 -6.60 -6.94 8.39
CA LEU A 121 -6.50 -6.09 7.20
C LEU A 121 -5.15 -6.27 6.49
N ALA A 122 -4.05 -6.44 7.24
CA ALA A 122 -2.76 -6.75 6.66
C ALA A 122 -2.77 -8.11 5.94
N ASP A 123 -3.46 -9.11 6.48
CA ASP A 123 -3.62 -10.42 5.83
C ASP A 123 -4.40 -10.30 4.51
N GLY A 124 -5.48 -9.52 4.50
CA GLY A 124 -6.26 -9.24 3.29
C GLY A 124 -5.47 -8.45 2.24
N PHE A 125 -4.72 -7.44 2.68
CA PHE A 125 -3.84 -6.63 1.85
C PHE A 125 -2.74 -7.50 1.23
N TYR A 126 -2.10 -8.35 2.04
CA TYR A 126 -1.11 -9.32 1.60
C TYR A 126 -1.70 -10.27 0.54
N ALA A 127 -2.86 -10.86 0.81
CA ALA A 127 -3.52 -11.75 -0.14
C ALA A 127 -3.85 -11.06 -1.47
N ALA A 128 -4.21 -9.77 -1.45
CA ALA A 128 -4.42 -8.98 -2.67
C ALA A 128 -3.12 -8.74 -3.44
N THR A 129 -2.02 -8.38 -2.75
CA THR A 129 -0.72 -8.22 -3.40
C THR A 129 -0.19 -9.51 -4.03
N LEU A 130 -0.45 -10.67 -3.42
CA LEU A 130 -0.11 -11.97 -4.01
C LEU A 130 -0.87 -12.29 -5.30
N ARG A 131 -2.10 -11.77 -5.47
CA ARG A 131 -2.85 -11.93 -6.72
C ARG A 131 -2.26 -11.05 -7.80
N LEU A 132 -2.04 -9.77 -7.50
CA LEU A 132 -1.40 -8.81 -8.41
C LEU A 132 -0.03 -9.28 -8.89
N GLN A 133 0.77 -9.87 -7.98
CA GLN A 133 2.07 -10.42 -8.34
C GLN A 133 1.97 -11.60 -9.32
N ARG A 134 0.98 -12.48 -9.16
CA ARG A 134 0.75 -13.59 -10.09
C ARG A 134 0.29 -13.08 -11.45
N GLU A 135 -0.68 -12.17 -11.46
CA GLU A 135 -1.19 -11.53 -12.67
C GLU A 135 -0.05 -10.85 -13.44
N GLN A 136 0.88 -10.17 -12.75
CA GLN A 136 2.07 -9.59 -13.39
C GLN A 136 2.96 -10.67 -14.03
N PHE A 137 3.30 -11.75 -13.30
CA PHE A 137 4.14 -12.81 -13.85
C PHE A 137 3.49 -13.59 -15.00
N GLU A 138 2.16 -13.77 -14.97
CA GLU A 138 1.40 -14.39 -16.05
C GLU A 138 1.45 -13.51 -17.31
N ASN A 139 1.21 -12.21 -17.19
CA ASN A 139 1.33 -11.27 -18.31
C ASN A 139 2.75 -11.21 -18.88
N ASP A 140 3.77 -11.16 -18.01
CA ASP A 140 5.18 -11.15 -18.44
C ASP A 140 5.57 -12.46 -19.16
N ALA A 141 4.95 -13.59 -18.83
CA ALA A 141 5.19 -14.87 -19.50
C ALA A 141 4.51 -14.93 -20.88
N GLU A 142 3.27 -14.44 -20.99
CA GLU A 142 2.54 -14.36 -22.26
C GLU A 142 3.24 -13.43 -23.27
N ASP A 143 3.73 -12.26 -22.82
CA ASP A 143 4.46 -11.31 -23.69
C ASP A 143 5.81 -11.86 -24.20
N ASN A 144 6.38 -12.89 -23.55
CA ASN A 144 7.63 -13.54 -23.97
C ASN A 144 7.42 -14.73 -24.93
N ASP A 145 6.24 -15.35 -24.93
CA ASP A 145 5.91 -16.48 -25.82
C ASP A 145 5.43 -16.01 -27.22
N ASP A 146 5.07 -14.73 -27.37
CA ASP A 146 4.63 -14.11 -28.63
C ASP A 146 5.75 -13.38 -29.42
N GLN A 147 7.04 -13.55 -29.03
CA GLN A 147 8.23 -13.05 -29.77
C GLN A 147 9.04 -14.18 -30.42
#